data_AF-A0A952FI41-F1
#
_entry.id   AF-A0A952FI41-F1
#
_cell.length_a   1.000
_cell.length_b   1.000
_cell.length_c   1.000
_cell.angle_alpha   90.00
_cell.angle_beta   90.00
_cell.angle_gamma   90.00
#
_symmetry.space_group_name_H-M   'P 1'
#
loop_
_entity.id
_entity.type
_entity.pdbx_description
1 polymer ?
#
loop_
_entity_poly.entity_id
_entity_poly.type
_entity_poly.pdbx_seq_one_letter_code
_entity_poly.pdbx_strand_id
1 'polypeptide(L)'
;MAIRIKLSSLALAAAGLLALAVAGLAAFVYFGMYNVAATSPHARLNYWLIETTGQRSIKWRARNIALPDLSQPSTALRGFALFNEHCVLCHGAPGLPPQEFAKGLEPGAPPLAQAGRDWRPQELYWAIRHGIKMTAMPAWEYRLADSDLW
;
A
#
# COMPACT_ATOMS: atom_id res chain seq x y z
N MET A 1 5.07 44.37 -29.15
CA MET A 1 6.17 44.47 -28.16
C MET A 1 5.68 44.29 -26.71
N ALA A 2 4.69 45.06 -26.24
CA ALA A 2 4.16 44.98 -24.86
C ALA A 2 3.58 43.62 -24.43
N ILE A 3 2.90 42.89 -25.33
CA ILE A 3 2.32 41.56 -25.01
C ILE A 3 3.42 40.52 -24.74
N ARG A 4 4.51 40.53 -25.52
CA ARG A 4 5.65 39.62 -25.31
C ARG A 4 6.38 39.89 -23.99
N ILE A 5 6.46 41.16 -23.58
CA ILE A 5 7.03 41.59 -22.30
C ILE A 5 6.14 41.13 -21.13
N LYS A 6 4.81 41.23 -21.25
CA LYS A 6 3.88 40.72 -20.22
C LYS A 6 3.95 39.19 -20.07
N LEU A 7 4.08 38.45 -21.18
CA LEU A 7 4.25 36.99 -21.13
C LEU A 7 5.60 36.55 -20.52
N SER A 8 6.70 37.26 -20.80
CA SER A 8 8.00 36.93 -20.21
C SER A 8 8.06 37.23 -18.72
N SER A 9 7.42 38.31 -18.26
CA SER A 9 7.28 38.61 -16.82
C SER A 9 6.44 37.57 -16.09
N LEU A 10 5.33 37.11 -16.69
CA LEU A 10 4.51 36.02 -16.13
C LEU A 10 5.27 34.70 -16.05
N ALA A 11 6.05 34.36 -17.07
CA ALA A 11 6.88 33.15 -17.09
C ALA A 11 7.97 33.18 -16.02
N LEU A 12 8.65 34.32 -15.84
CA LEU A 12 9.65 34.50 -14.78
C LEU A 12 9.03 34.41 -13.38
N ALA A 13 7.85 35.00 -13.18
CA ALA A 13 7.12 34.90 -11.92
C ALA A 13 6.72 33.44 -11.62
N ALA A 14 6.19 32.72 -12.61
CA ALA A 14 5.84 31.30 -12.46
C ALA A 14 7.08 30.43 -12.16
N ALA A 15 8.20 30.67 -12.84
CA ALA A 15 9.45 29.97 -12.58
C ALA A 15 9.99 30.26 -11.17
N GLY A 16 9.92 31.52 -10.72
CA GLY A 16 10.27 31.91 -9.35
C GLY A 16 9.41 31.22 -8.30
N LEU A 17 8.08 31.18 -8.50
CA LEU A 17 7.16 30.48 -7.61
C LEU A 17 7.45 28.97 -7.56
N LEU A 18 7.73 28.34 -8.71
CA LEU A 18 8.10 26.93 -8.76
C LEU A 18 9.41 26.66 -8.00
N ALA A 19 10.44 27.51 -8.20
CA ALA A 19 11.71 27.38 -7.49
C ALA A 19 11.53 27.50 -5.97
N LEU A 20 10.71 28.47 -5.51
CA LEU A 20 10.37 28.61 -4.10
C LEU A 20 9.62 27.39 -3.55
N ALA A 21 8.67 26.85 -4.32
CA ALA A 21 7.94 25.64 -3.92
C ALA A 21 8.87 24.43 -3.78
N VAL A 22 9.80 24.24 -4.73
CA VAL A 22 10.80 23.16 -4.68
C VAL A 22 11.76 23.35 -3.51
N ALA A 23 12.27 24.56 -3.28
CA ALA A 23 13.13 24.86 -2.16
C ALA A 23 12.42 24.65 -0.81
N GLY A 24 11.15 25.04 -0.72
CA GLY A 24 10.31 24.82 0.45
C GLY A 24 10.10 23.32 0.74
N LEU A 25 9.80 22.53 -0.29
CA LEU A 25 9.69 21.06 -0.15
C LEU A 25 11.02 20.43 0.27
N ALA A 26 12.14 20.87 -0.34
CA ALA A 26 13.47 20.39 0.01
C ALA A 26 13.81 20.70 1.48
N ALA A 27 13.52 21.91 1.95
CA ALA A 27 13.69 22.29 3.35
C ALA A 27 12.79 21.45 4.28
N PHE A 28 11.52 21.27 3.94
CA PHE A 28 10.57 20.45 4.72
C PHE A 28 11.08 19.02 4.93
N VAL A 29 11.65 18.41 3.88
CA VAL A 29 12.27 17.07 3.95
C VAL A 29 13.58 17.10 4.73
N TYR A 30 14.50 18.01 4.38
CA TYR A 30 15.84 18.09 4.97
C TYR A 30 15.81 18.35 6.48
N PHE A 31 14.90 19.20 6.94
CA PHE A 31 14.72 19.51 8.36
C PHE A 31 13.79 18.53 9.10
N GLY A 32 13.32 17.46 8.45
CA GLY A 32 12.52 16.43 9.10
C GLY A 32 11.18 16.92 9.65
N MET A 33 10.57 17.92 9.01
CA MET A 33 9.31 18.51 9.49
C MET A 33 8.13 17.53 9.41
N TYR A 34 8.25 16.47 8.60
CA TYR A 34 7.28 15.38 8.56
C TYR A 34 7.56 14.35 9.67
N ASN A 35 6.60 14.18 10.57
CA ASN A 35 6.69 13.13 11.58
C ASN A 35 6.46 11.76 10.95
N VAL A 36 7.51 10.92 10.93
CA VAL A 36 7.48 9.55 10.40
C VAL A 36 7.09 8.50 11.44
N ALA A 37 6.80 8.89 12.69
CA ALA A 37 6.44 7.95 13.74
C ALA A 37 5.11 7.25 13.44
N ALA A 38 5.12 5.91 13.41
CA ALA A 38 3.92 5.09 13.20
C ALA A 38 2.88 5.22 14.34
N THR A 39 3.26 5.84 15.47
CA THR A 39 2.35 6.18 16.57
C THR A 39 1.47 7.39 16.26
N SER A 40 1.73 8.11 15.16
CA SER A 40 0.93 9.23 14.68
C SER A 40 0.22 8.84 13.38
N PRO A 41 -1.11 8.78 13.36
CA PRO A 41 -1.84 8.42 12.15
C PRO A 41 -1.55 9.39 11.00
N HIS A 42 -1.56 8.88 9.77
CA HIS A 42 -1.51 9.74 8.61
C HIS A 42 -2.66 10.77 8.63
N ALA A 43 -2.40 12.00 8.16
CA ALA A 43 -3.48 12.95 7.88
C ALA A 43 -4.50 12.29 6.94
N ARG A 44 -5.80 12.59 7.11
CA ARG A 44 -6.89 11.92 6.35
C ARG A 44 -6.65 11.92 4.84
N LEU A 45 -6.11 13.02 4.31
CA LEU A 45 -5.77 13.15 2.90
C LEU A 45 -4.66 12.17 2.48
N ASN A 46 -3.62 12.03 3.29
CA ASN A 46 -2.51 11.12 3.00
C ASN A 46 -2.97 9.67 3.06
N TYR A 47 -3.76 9.32 4.09
CA TYR A 47 -4.34 7.98 4.22
C TYR A 47 -5.21 7.63 3.00
N TRP A 48 -6.14 8.51 2.64
CA TRP A 48 -6.99 8.35 1.45
C TRP A 48 -6.18 8.20 0.17
N LEU A 49 -5.14 9.01 -0.02
CA LEU A 49 -4.30 8.97 -1.20
C LEU A 49 -3.55 7.64 -1.29
N ILE A 50 -2.88 7.22 -0.22
CA ILE A 50 -2.11 5.96 -0.18
C ILE A 50 -3.04 4.77 -0.40
N GLU A 51 -4.15 4.70 0.31
CA GLU A 51 -5.11 3.61 0.19
C GLU A 51 -5.72 3.55 -1.21
N THR A 52 -6.22 4.68 -1.73
CA THR A 52 -6.85 4.71 -3.04
C THR A 52 -5.86 4.34 -4.14
N THR A 53 -4.64 4.87 -4.10
CA THR A 53 -3.58 4.49 -5.05
C THR A 53 -3.25 3.00 -4.94
N GLY A 54 -3.10 2.47 -3.72
CA GLY A 54 -2.84 1.04 -3.48
C GLY A 54 -3.94 0.17 -4.09
N GLN A 55 -5.20 0.45 -3.76
CA GLN A 55 -6.33 -0.35 -4.26
C GLN A 55 -6.47 -0.29 -5.78
N ARG A 56 -6.35 0.90 -6.39
CA ARG A 56 -6.43 1.06 -7.85
C ARG A 56 -5.26 0.36 -8.54
N SER A 57 -4.07 0.42 -7.95
CA SER A 57 -2.86 -0.24 -8.49
C SER A 57 -3.01 -1.75 -8.49
N ILE A 58 -3.42 -2.36 -7.37
CA ILE A 58 -3.64 -3.80 -7.27
C ILE A 58 -4.66 -4.26 -8.32
N LYS A 59 -5.84 -3.61 -8.38
CA LYS A 59 -6.89 -3.94 -9.35
C LYS A 59 -6.39 -3.87 -10.80
N TRP A 60 -5.61 -2.84 -11.11
CA TRP A 60 -5.01 -2.69 -12.43
C TRP A 60 -4.02 -3.81 -12.72
N ARG A 61 -3.10 -4.12 -11.80
CA ARG A 61 -2.04 -5.12 -12.02
C ARG A 61 -2.56 -6.55 -12.03
N ALA A 62 -3.59 -6.85 -11.25
CA ALA A 62 -4.19 -8.18 -11.17
C ALA A 62 -5.12 -8.53 -12.35
N ARG A 63 -5.46 -7.56 -13.22
CA ARG A 63 -6.50 -7.73 -14.25
C ARG A 63 -6.25 -8.86 -15.26
N ASN A 64 -5.00 -9.23 -15.48
CA ASN A 64 -4.59 -10.24 -16.47
C ASN A 64 -3.97 -11.48 -15.81
N ILE A 65 -4.10 -11.64 -14.49
CA ILE A 65 -3.61 -12.84 -13.81
C ILE A 65 -4.63 -13.96 -14.04
N ALA A 66 -4.16 -15.10 -14.55
CA ALA A 66 -4.99 -16.28 -14.70
C ALA A 66 -5.31 -16.88 -13.32
N LEU A 67 -6.58 -17.20 -13.08
CA LEU A 67 -7.01 -17.90 -11.86
C LEU A 67 -6.75 -19.40 -12.05
N PRO A 68 -5.86 -20.02 -11.27
CA PRO A 68 -5.74 -21.48 -11.26
C PRO A 68 -6.98 -22.12 -10.61
N ASP A 69 -7.10 -23.43 -10.75
CA ASP A 69 -8.12 -24.20 -10.05
C ASP A 69 -7.79 -24.30 -8.55
N LEU A 70 -8.63 -23.68 -7.72
CA LEU A 70 -8.52 -23.66 -6.26
C LEU A 70 -9.51 -24.61 -5.57
N SER A 71 -10.23 -25.45 -6.34
CA SER A 71 -11.31 -26.31 -5.81
C SER A 71 -10.80 -27.48 -4.97
N GLN A 72 -9.51 -27.80 -5.06
CA GLN A 72 -8.93 -28.93 -4.36
C GLN A 72 -8.87 -28.68 -2.84
N PRO A 73 -9.41 -29.60 -1.99
CA PRO A 73 -9.38 -29.42 -0.54
C PRO A 73 -7.98 -29.26 0.04
N SER A 74 -6.97 -29.88 -0.56
CA SER A 74 -5.56 -29.75 -0.16
C SER A 74 -5.04 -28.32 -0.30
N THR A 75 -5.51 -27.56 -1.28
CA THR A 75 -5.15 -26.14 -1.47
C THR A 75 -5.62 -25.30 -0.29
N ALA A 76 -6.87 -25.46 0.14
CA ALA A 76 -7.41 -24.74 1.29
C ALA A 76 -6.68 -25.10 2.60
N LEU A 77 -6.36 -26.38 2.81
CA LEU A 77 -5.60 -26.83 3.98
C LEU A 77 -4.18 -26.26 4.01
N ARG A 78 -3.50 -26.24 2.85
CA ARG A 78 -2.18 -25.64 2.70
C ARG A 78 -2.21 -24.13 2.96
N GLY A 79 -3.17 -23.42 2.36
CA GLY A 79 -3.39 -21.99 2.57
C GLY A 79 -3.68 -21.65 4.04
N PHE A 80 -4.46 -22.47 4.74
CA PHE A 80 -4.70 -22.28 6.18
C PHE A 80 -3.41 -22.40 7.01
N ALA A 81 -2.58 -23.41 6.75
CA ALA A 81 -1.32 -23.58 7.46
C ALA A 81 -0.40 -22.36 7.26
N LEU A 82 -0.27 -21.88 6.03
CA LEU A 82 0.53 -20.69 5.70
C LEU A 82 -0.04 -19.41 6.31
N PHE A 83 -1.36 -19.24 6.25
CA PHE A 83 -2.04 -18.11 6.89
C PHE A 83 -1.75 -18.07 8.40
N ASN A 84 -1.85 -19.22 9.06
CA ASN A 84 -1.60 -19.34 10.50
C ASN A 84 -0.12 -19.10 10.85
N GLU A 85 0.80 -19.48 9.97
CA GLU A 85 2.23 -19.27 10.20
C GLU A 85 2.67 -17.82 9.96
N HIS A 86 2.07 -17.15 8.98
CA HIS A 86 2.64 -15.92 8.41
C HIS A 86 1.72 -14.69 8.50
N CYS A 87 0.42 -14.86 8.37
CA CYS A 87 -0.52 -13.76 8.18
C CYS A 87 -1.22 -13.37 9.49
N VAL A 88 -1.53 -14.36 10.33
CA VAL A 88 -2.32 -14.18 11.56
C VAL A 88 -1.67 -13.22 12.55
N LEU A 89 -0.34 -13.12 12.54
CA LEU A 89 0.41 -12.26 13.46
C LEU A 89 0.03 -10.79 13.30
N CYS A 90 -0.11 -10.33 12.05
CA CYS A 90 -0.44 -8.94 11.74
C CYS A 90 -1.95 -8.74 11.55
N HIS A 91 -2.64 -9.70 10.94
CA HIS A 91 -4.04 -9.53 10.51
C HIS A 91 -5.07 -10.11 11.50
N GLY A 92 -4.63 -10.92 12.47
CA GLY A 92 -5.52 -11.71 13.32
C GLY A 92 -6.29 -12.76 12.54
N ALA A 93 -7.29 -13.36 13.19
CA ALA A 93 -8.24 -14.31 12.63
C ALA A 93 -9.62 -14.16 13.30
N PRO A 94 -10.69 -14.82 12.81
CA PRO A 94 -11.98 -14.79 13.50
C PRO A 94 -11.84 -15.23 14.97
N GLY A 95 -12.21 -14.34 15.90
CA GLY A 95 -12.08 -14.57 17.34
C GLY A 95 -10.65 -14.46 17.89
N LEU A 96 -9.66 -14.13 17.06
CA LEU A 96 -8.26 -13.98 17.44
C LEU A 96 -7.75 -12.59 17.03
N PRO A 97 -7.48 -11.67 17.98
CA PRO A 97 -6.94 -10.37 17.63
C PRO A 97 -5.52 -10.50 17.05
N PRO A 98 -5.06 -9.51 16.25
CA PRO A 98 -3.65 -9.39 15.88
C PRO A 98 -2.73 -9.37 17.10
N GLN A 99 -1.46 -9.70 16.89
CA GLN A 99 -0.44 -9.62 17.94
C GLN A 99 -0.25 -8.16 18.41
N GLU A 100 0.24 -7.98 19.64
CA GLU A 100 0.39 -6.66 20.24
C GLU A 100 1.25 -5.70 19.40
N PHE A 101 2.33 -6.20 18.77
CA PHE A 101 3.17 -5.38 17.90
C PHE A 101 2.42 -4.87 16.66
N ALA A 102 1.41 -5.63 16.17
CA ALA A 102 0.64 -5.27 14.99
C ALA A 102 -0.23 -4.01 15.23
N LYS A 103 -0.49 -3.66 16.48
CA LYS A 103 -1.17 -2.40 16.87
C LYS A 103 -0.32 -1.16 16.57
N GLY A 104 0.99 -1.32 16.39
CA GLY A 104 1.91 -0.25 16.00
C GLY A 104 2.08 -0.09 14.49
N LEU A 105 1.35 -0.86 13.67
CA LEU A 105 1.40 -0.73 12.22
C LEU A 105 0.60 0.50 11.77
N GLU A 106 1.22 1.35 10.97
CA GLU A 106 0.57 2.49 10.31
C GLU A 106 0.89 2.44 8.80
N PRO A 107 -0.12 2.28 7.93
CA PRO A 107 -1.52 1.99 8.28
C PRO A 107 -1.67 0.60 8.94
N GLY A 108 -2.72 0.45 9.76
CA GLY A 108 -3.06 -0.81 10.40
C GLY A 108 -3.38 -1.92 9.40
N ALA A 109 -3.04 -3.17 9.75
CA ALA A 109 -3.34 -4.32 8.92
C ALA A 109 -4.87 -4.59 8.87
N PRO A 110 -5.49 -4.74 7.68
CA PRO A 110 -6.92 -4.95 7.57
C PRO A 110 -7.33 -6.38 7.98
N PRO A 111 -8.55 -6.60 8.47
CA PRO A 111 -9.06 -7.93 8.76
C PRO A 111 -9.25 -8.74 7.46
N LEU A 112 -8.53 -9.86 7.34
CA LEU A 112 -8.52 -10.65 6.09
C LEU A 112 -9.83 -11.39 5.80
N ALA A 113 -10.65 -11.67 6.81
CA ALA A 113 -11.99 -12.24 6.60
C ALA A 113 -12.89 -11.32 5.77
N GLN A 114 -12.73 -10.00 5.92
CA GLN A 114 -13.43 -9.02 5.08
C GLN A 114 -12.74 -8.89 3.72
N ALA A 115 -11.41 -8.83 3.68
CA ALA A 115 -10.67 -8.76 2.43
C ALA A 115 -11.01 -9.93 1.48
N GLY A 116 -11.18 -11.15 2.00
CA GLY A 116 -11.60 -12.32 1.25
C GLY A 116 -12.99 -12.24 0.60
N ARG A 117 -13.84 -11.30 1.05
CA ARG A 117 -15.16 -11.01 0.44
C ARG A 117 -15.09 -9.84 -0.54
N ASP A 118 -14.31 -8.83 -0.20
CA ASP A 118 -14.30 -7.54 -0.91
C ASP A 118 -13.36 -7.54 -2.13
N TRP A 119 -12.45 -8.51 -2.22
CA TRP A 119 -11.41 -8.61 -3.25
C TRP A 119 -11.45 -9.93 -4.02
N ARG A 120 -11.05 -9.88 -5.29
CA ARG A 120 -10.95 -11.08 -6.13
C ARG A 120 -9.70 -11.88 -5.76
N PRO A 121 -9.68 -13.22 -5.92
CA PRO A 121 -8.51 -14.04 -5.60
C PRO A 121 -7.22 -13.56 -6.26
N GLN A 122 -7.27 -13.11 -7.52
CA GLN A 122 -6.10 -12.58 -8.24
C GLN A 122 -5.53 -11.30 -7.61
N GLU A 123 -6.40 -10.48 -7.01
CA GLU A 123 -6.00 -9.23 -6.37
C GLU A 123 -5.33 -9.51 -5.03
N LEU A 124 -5.87 -10.47 -4.27
CA LEU A 124 -5.25 -10.97 -3.04
C LEU A 124 -3.91 -11.63 -3.34
N TYR A 125 -3.85 -12.52 -4.33
CA TYR A 125 -2.62 -13.13 -4.81
C TYR A 125 -1.57 -12.07 -5.17
N TRP A 126 -1.95 -11.02 -5.92
CA TRP A 126 -1.01 -9.97 -6.29
C TRP A 126 -0.48 -9.21 -5.06
N ALA A 127 -1.36 -8.89 -4.12
CA ALA A 127 -0.98 -8.21 -2.88
C ALA A 127 -0.09 -9.09 -1.99
N ILE A 128 -0.38 -10.38 -1.85
CA ILE A 128 0.44 -11.33 -1.08
C ILE A 128 1.79 -11.50 -1.76
N ARG A 129 1.81 -11.74 -3.07
CA ARG A 129 3.05 -11.94 -3.85
C ARG A 129 4.03 -10.78 -3.68
N HIS A 130 3.56 -9.56 -3.88
CA HIS A 130 4.42 -8.37 -3.99
C HIS A 130 4.45 -7.49 -2.74
N GLY A 131 3.59 -7.75 -1.76
CA GLY A 131 3.39 -6.87 -0.60
C GLY A 131 2.81 -5.52 -1.00
N ILE A 132 2.77 -4.59 -0.03
CA ILE A 132 2.27 -3.23 -0.25
C ILE A 132 3.33 -2.24 0.19
N LYS A 133 3.86 -1.50 -0.79
CA LYS A 133 4.88 -0.48 -0.56
C LYS A 133 4.38 0.60 0.41
N MET A 134 5.29 1.13 1.22
CA MET A 134 4.98 2.13 2.26
C MET A 134 4.03 1.61 3.34
N THR A 135 4.01 0.29 3.56
CA THR A 135 3.34 -0.36 4.69
C THR A 135 4.27 -1.44 5.24
N ALA A 136 3.88 -2.08 6.33
CA ALA A 136 4.60 -3.24 6.86
C ALA A 136 4.29 -4.56 6.15
N MET A 137 3.42 -4.58 5.12
CA MET A 137 3.08 -5.82 4.40
C MET A 137 4.22 -6.21 3.44
N PRO A 138 4.96 -7.31 3.70
CA PRO A 138 6.12 -7.69 2.91
C PRO A 138 5.70 -8.41 1.61
N ALA A 139 6.63 -8.50 0.67
CA ALA A 139 6.50 -9.35 -0.51
C ALA A 139 6.80 -10.81 -0.16
N TRP A 140 5.83 -11.71 -0.37
CA TRP A 140 5.98 -13.12 -0.04
C TRP A 140 6.61 -13.97 -1.15
N GLU A 141 6.78 -13.43 -2.36
CA GLU A 141 7.39 -14.16 -3.49
C GLU A 141 8.85 -14.60 -3.25
N TYR A 142 9.52 -14.02 -2.25
CA TYR A 142 10.88 -14.42 -1.84
C TYR A 142 10.91 -15.53 -0.79
N ARG A 143 9.74 -15.95 -0.28
CA ARG A 143 9.61 -16.91 0.84
C ARG A 143 8.68 -18.07 0.53
N LEU A 144 7.67 -17.86 -0.32
CA LEU A 144 6.67 -18.86 -0.69
C LEU A 144 6.77 -19.21 -2.18
N ALA A 145 6.47 -20.47 -2.51
CA ALA A 145 6.30 -20.89 -3.89
C ALA A 145 5.05 -20.25 -4.51
N ASP A 146 5.00 -20.12 -5.83
CA ASP A 146 3.87 -19.45 -6.51
C ASP A 146 2.52 -20.10 -6.19
N SER A 147 2.48 -21.42 -6.11
CA SER A 147 1.29 -22.19 -5.73
C SER A 147 0.83 -21.95 -4.29
N ASP A 148 1.75 -21.60 -3.40
CA ASP A 148 1.48 -21.33 -1.98
C ASP A 148 0.95 -19.90 -1.75
N LEU A 149 1.04 -19.03 -2.76
CA LEU A 149 0.52 -17.65 -2.71
C LEU A 149 -0.97 -17.56 -3.05
N TRP A 150 -1.55 -18.64 -3.57
CA TRP A 150 -2.95 -18.73 -4.03
C TRP A 150 -3.92 -19.17 -2.93
#